data_AF-A0A7R8ZWN9-F1
#
_entry.id   AF-A0A7R8ZWN9-F1
#
_cell.length_a   1.000
_cell.length_b   1.000
_cell.length_c   1.000
_cell.angle_alpha   90.00
_cell.angle_beta   90.00
_cell.angle_gamma   90.00
#
_symmetry.space_group_name_H-M   'P 1'
#
loop_
_entity.id
_entity.type
_entity.pdbx_description
1 polymer ?
#
loop_
_entity_poly.entity_id
_entity_poly.type
_entity_poly.pdbx_seq_one_letter_code
_entity_poly.pdbx_strand_id
1 'polypeptide(L)'
;AGLELQQIDALAFGRGPGAFTGVRIATGIVQGLALAVAKPVLPVSTLAALAQQAYREQQAEQVLVAVDARMGEVYWGQYVLVDGVMQLQGEEYVLAPADAPLPDANPDLNSESGSGSRWLAVGSGWREYANVLQPRFSSLTDACQADYLPHAEYIAELALTGWER
;
A
#
# COMPACT_ATOMS: atom_id res chain seq x y z
N ALA A 1 -0.02 13.71 -23.05
CA ALA A 1 -1.36 13.10 -23.19
C ALA A 1 -2.29 13.94 -24.07
N GLY A 2 -2.32 15.28 -23.96
CA GLY A 2 -3.20 16.10 -24.82
C GLY A 2 -4.69 15.87 -24.57
N LEU A 3 -5.04 15.40 -23.37
CA LEU A 3 -6.41 15.10 -22.95
C LEU A 3 -6.97 16.26 -22.13
N GLU A 4 -8.23 16.56 -22.34
CA GLU A 4 -9.05 17.42 -21.51
C GLU A 4 -9.63 16.65 -20.33
N LEU A 5 -9.97 17.36 -19.26
CA LEU A 5 -10.49 16.74 -18.04
C LEU A 5 -11.80 15.98 -18.30
N GLN A 6 -12.66 16.44 -19.21
CA GLN A 6 -13.92 15.76 -19.55
C GLN A 6 -13.71 14.40 -20.23
N GLN A 7 -12.53 14.18 -20.81
CA GLN A 7 -12.18 12.95 -21.53
C GLN A 7 -11.71 11.83 -20.60
N ILE A 8 -11.56 12.09 -19.29
CA ILE A 8 -11.25 11.04 -18.32
C ILE A 8 -12.51 10.25 -17.98
N ASP A 9 -12.35 8.95 -17.73
CA ASP A 9 -13.45 8.08 -17.33
C ASP A 9 -13.69 8.13 -15.81
N ALA A 10 -12.62 8.27 -15.02
CA ALA A 10 -12.66 8.32 -13.56
C ALA A 10 -11.43 9.06 -13.00
N LEU A 11 -11.50 9.45 -11.72
CA LEU A 11 -10.40 10.07 -10.97
C LEU A 11 -9.97 9.16 -9.82
N ALA A 12 -8.73 8.65 -9.87
CA ALA A 12 -8.16 7.87 -8.77
C ALA A 12 -7.41 8.76 -7.77
N PHE A 13 -7.44 8.41 -6.49
CA PHE A 13 -6.67 9.13 -5.46
C PHE A 13 -6.29 8.26 -4.28
N GLY A 14 -5.18 8.62 -3.62
CA GLY A 14 -4.77 8.01 -2.37
C GLY A 14 -5.69 8.47 -1.22
N ARG A 15 -6.54 7.57 -0.72
CA ARG A 15 -7.47 7.86 0.40
C ARG A 15 -6.83 7.87 1.78
N GLY A 16 -5.52 7.66 1.85
CA GLY A 16 -4.81 7.38 3.09
C GLY A 16 -4.66 5.88 3.35
N PRO A 17 -4.08 5.50 4.50
CA PRO A 17 -3.61 6.39 5.57
C PRO A 17 -2.37 7.22 5.19
N GLY A 18 -2.04 8.24 5.98
CA GLY A 18 -0.93 9.16 5.70
C GLY A 18 -1.05 10.50 6.43
N ALA A 19 -0.36 11.53 5.93
CA ALA A 19 -0.39 12.86 6.55
C ALA A 19 -1.80 13.46 6.51
N PHE A 20 -2.36 13.78 7.69
CA PHE A 20 -3.74 14.27 7.88
C PHE A 20 -4.13 15.42 6.95
N THR A 21 -3.24 16.41 6.81
CA THR A 21 -3.44 17.58 5.95
C THR A 21 -3.36 17.21 4.47
N GLY A 22 -2.36 16.40 4.09
CA GLY A 22 -2.14 16.00 2.69
C GLY A 22 -3.30 15.19 2.13
N VAL A 23 -3.79 14.21 2.89
CA VAL A 23 -4.95 13.39 2.48
C VAL A 23 -6.19 14.27 2.26
N ARG A 24 -6.45 15.24 3.15
CA ARG A 24 -7.60 16.16 3.00
C ARG A 24 -7.47 17.11 1.81
N ILE A 25 -6.27 17.60 1.53
CA ILE A 25 -6.00 18.41 0.34
C ILE A 25 -6.30 17.59 -0.91
N ALA A 26 -5.78 16.36 -1.00
CA ALA A 26 -6.02 15.47 -2.14
C ALA A 26 -7.52 15.18 -2.32
N THR A 27 -8.22 14.82 -1.24
CA THR A 27 -9.67 14.58 -1.27
C THR A 27 -10.44 15.81 -1.75
N GLY A 28 -10.14 17.00 -1.22
CA GLY A 28 -10.84 18.23 -1.61
C GLY A 28 -10.64 18.59 -3.09
N ILE A 29 -9.41 18.43 -3.61
CA ILE A 29 -9.10 18.65 -5.02
C ILE A 29 -9.89 17.68 -5.90
N VAL A 30 -9.82 16.38 -5.59
CA VAL A 30 -10.46 15.32 -6.39
C VAL A 30 -11.97 15.46 -6.39
N GLN A 31 -12.58 15.82 -5.24
CA GLN A 31 -14.01 16.12 -5.16
C GLN A 31 -14.40 17.30 -6.05
N GLY A 32 -13.63 18.40 -6.02
CA GLY A 32 -13.89 19.57 -6.86
C GLY A 32 -13.81 19.25 -8.36
N LEU A 33 -12.78 18.50 -8.77
CA LEU A 33 -12.61 18.06 -10.16
C LEU A 33 -13.73 17.12 -10.60
N ALA A 34 -14.02 16.08 -9.80
CA ALA A 34 -15.05 15.10 -10.09
C ALA A 34 -16.44 15.74 -10.25
N LEU A 35 -16.76 16.71 -9.39
CA LEU A 35 -18.01 17.48 -9.47
C LEU A 35 -18.10 18.28 -10.77
N ALA A 36 -17.00 18.91 -11.19
CA ALA A 36 -16.96 19.74 -12.39
C ALA A 36 -17.15 18.94 -13.70
N VAL A 37 -16.71 17.68 -13.73
CA VAL A 37 -16.82 16.81 -14.93
C VAL A 37 -17.83 15.68 -14.81
N ALA A 38 -18.56 15.61 -13.68
CA ALA A 38 -19.50 14.54 -13.35
C ALA A 38 -18.89 13.14 -13.54
N LYS A 39 -17.67 12.94 -13.04
CA LYS A 39 -16.94 11.67 -13.14
C LYS A 39 -16.81 10.96 -11.78
N PRO A 40 -16.81 9.61 -11.77
CA PRO A 40 -16.61 8.82 -10.56
C PRO A 40 -15.20 8.99 -9.99
N VAL A 41 -15.10 8.74 -8.68
CA VAL A 41 -13.84 8.81 -7.92
C VAL A 41 -13.49 7.43 -7.38
N LEU A 42 -12.25 7.01 -7.57
CA LEU A 42 -11.72 5.70 -7.18
C LEU A 42 -10.72 5.87 -6.02
N PRO A 43 -11.15 5.59 -4.78
CA PRO A 43 -10.27 5.70 -3.62
C PRO A 43 -9.34 4.49 -3.51
N VAL A 44 -8.04 4.74 -3.41
CA VAL A 44 -7.01 3.69 -3.28
C VAL A 44 -6.25 3.85 -1.97
N SER A 45 -6.02 2.75 -1.27
CA SER A 45 -5.20 2.78 -0.05
C SER A 45 -3.76 3.16 -0.37
N THR A 46 -3.19 4.05 0.45
CA THR A 46 -1.75 4.37 0.39
C THR A 46 -0.89 3.13 0.65
N LEU A 47 -1.31 2.26 1.57
CA LEU A 47 -0.55 1.06 1.92
C LEU A 47 -0.59 0.05 0.77
N ALA A 48 -1.74 -0.12 0.13
CA ALA A 48 -1.86 -0.96 -1.06
C ALA A 48 -0.97 -0.44 -2.21
N ALA A 49 -0.93 0.87 -2.43
CA ALA A 49 -0.06 1.47 -3.46
C ALA A 49 1.44 1.23 -3.20
N LEU A 50 1.87 1.28 -1.93
CA LEU A 50 3.24 0.93 -1.54
C LEU A 50 3.54 -0.56 -1.75
N ALA A 51 2.58 -1.43 -1.46
CA ALA A 51 2.71 -2.86 -1.74
C ALA A 51 2.82 -3.12 -3.24
N GLN A 52 1.97 -2.50 -4.06
CA GLN A 52 1.99 -2.65 -5.52
C GLN A 52 3.31 -2.14 -6.12
N GLN A 53 3.85 -1.03 -5.59
CA GLN A 53 5.19 -0.54 -5.94
C GLN A 53 6.26 -1.61 -5.70
N ALA A 54 6.24 -2.24 -4.52
CA ALA A 54 7.17 -3.30 -4.17
C ALA A 54 7.08 -4.51 -5.09
N TYR A 55 5.89 -4.91 -5.50
CA TYR A 55 5.75 -5.93 -6.53
C TYR A 55 6.36 -5.48 -7.86
N ARG A 56 6.03 -4.27 -8.33
CA ARG A 56 6.49 -3.76 -9.63
C ARG A 56 8.01 -3.61 -9.71
N GLU A 57 8.65 -3.14 -8.64
CA GLU A 57 10.09 -2.86 -8.61
C GLU A 57 10.96 -4.05 -8.15
N GLN A 58 10.46 -4.89 -7.25
CA GLN A 58 11.23 -5.96 -6.61
C GLN A 58 10.67 -7.36 -6.85
N GLN A 59 9.55 -7.49 -7.58
CA GLN A 59 8.81 -8.75 -7.74
C GLN A 59 8.43 -9.38 -6.38
N ALA A 60 8.20 -8.54 -5.37
CA ALA A 60 7.80 -9.00 -4.06
C ALA A 60 6.33 -9.44 -4.06
N GLU A 61 6.10 -10.73 -3.85
CA GLU A 61 4.75 -11.32 -3.81
C GLU A 61 4.10 -11.25 -2.42
N GLN A 62 4.89 -10.94 -1.38
CA GLN A 62 4.44 -10.79 -0.01
C GLN A 62 5.08 -9.55 0.59
N VAL A 63 4.26 -8.61 1.06
CA VAL A 63 4.73 -7.29 1.52
C VAL A 63 4.08 -6.90 2.86
N LEU A 64 4.93 -6.56 3.82
CA LEU A 64 4.52 -5.94 5.09
C LEU A 64 4.74 -4.43 4.99
N VAL A 65 3.66 -3.68 4.90
CA VAL A 65 3.72 -2.23 4.81
C VAL A 65 3.55 -1.62 6.19
N ALA A 66 4.53 -0.81 6.60
CA ALA A 66 4.47 0.00 7.82
C ALA A 66 4.83 1.45 7.50
N VAL A 67 3.92 2.38 7.80
CA VAL A 67 4.16 3.83 7.63
C VAL A 67 4.03 4.50 8.99
N ASP A 68 4.97 5.38 9.33
CA ASP A 68 4.90 6.15 10.59
C ASP A 68 3.59 6.94 10.69
N ALA A 69 2.78 6.63 11.70
CA ALA A 69 1.52 7.30 12.00
C ALA A 69 1.68 8.46 13.00
N ARG A 70 2.93 8.73 13.44
CA ARG A 70 3.28 9.57 14.59
C ARG A 70 2.83 8.95 15.91
N MET A 71 3.18 9.62 17.01
CA MET A 71 2.76 9.25 18.38
C MET A 71 3.13 7.81 18.79
N GLY A 72 4.18 7.25 18.21
CA GLY A 72 4.63 5.89 18.52
C GLY A 72 3.81 4.79 17.85
N GLU A 73 3.01 5.13 16.84
CA GLU A 73 2.16 4.19 16.10
C GLU A 73 2.59 4.06 14.64
N VAL A 74 2.16 2.97 14.00
CA VAL A 74 2.31 2.72 12.57
C VAL A 74 0.96 2.46 11.94
N TYR A 75 0.78 2.97 10.72
CA TYR A 75 -0.20 2.44 9.79
C TYR A 75 0.35 1.14 9.22
N TRP A 76 -0.39 0.06 9.39
CA TRP A 76 0.07 -1.29 9.10
C TRP A 76 -0.87 -2.01 8.14
N GLY A 77 -0.30 -2.75 7.20
CA GLY A 77 -1.05 -3.64 6.31
C GLY A 77 -0.16 -4.77 5.79
N GLN A 78 -0.77 -5.94 5.63
CA GLN A 78 -0.13 -7.12 5.05
C GLN A 78 -0.74 -7.37 3.67
N TYR A 79 0.08 -7.54 2.65
CA TYR A 79 -0.42 -7.72 1.28
C TYR A 79 0.25 -8.93 0.63
N VAL A 80 -0.55 -9.66 -0.15
CA VAL A 80 -0.11 -10.80 -0.96
C VAL A 80 -0.53 -10.56 -2.40
N LEU A 81 0.33 -10.93 -3.34
CA LEU A 81 0.05 -10.84 -4.76
C LEU A 81 -0.97 -11.90 -5.16
N VAL A 82 -2.05 -11.47 -5.82
CA VAL A 82 -3.04 -12.35 -6.46
C VAL A 82 -3.33 -11.77 -7.83
N ASP A 83 -3.09 -12.55 -8.89
CA ASP A 83 -3.30 -12.16 -10.29
C ASP A 83 -2.65 -10.81 -10.67
N GLY A 84 -1.44 -10.55 -10.15
CA GLY A 84 -0.69 -9.32 -10.44
C GLY A 84 -1.09 -8.11 -9.60
N VAL A 85 -2.01 -8.27 -8.65
CA VAL A 85 -2.54 -7.20 -7.79
C VAL A 85 -2.26 -7.53 -6.33
N MET A 86 -1.71 -6.56 -5.58
CA MET A 86 -1.49 -6.70 -4.15
C MET A 86 -2.81 -6.60 -3.39
N GLN A 87 -3.24 -7.71 -2.79
CA GLN A 87 -4.47 -7.82 -2.03
C GLN A 87 -4.20 -7.84 -0.52
N LEU A 88 -4.98 -7.05 0.21
CA LEU A 88 -4.91 -6.95 1.67
C LEU A 88 -5.25 -8.30 2.31
N GLN A 89 -4.42 -8.74 3.25
CA GLN A 89 -4.69 -9.87 4.13
C GLN A 89 -5.18 -9.33 5.48
N GLY A 90 -6.43 -9.63 5.83
CA GLY A 90 -7.07 -9.10 7.03
C GLY A 90 -7.49 -7.63 6.85
N GLU A 91 -7.07 -6.76 7.78
CA GLU A 91 -7.45 -5.34 7.82
C GLU A 91 -6.21 -4.43 7.86
N GLU A 92 -6.42 -3.15 7.55
CA GLU A 92 -5.42 -2.10 7.82
C GLU A 92 -5.57 -1.62 9.26
N TYR A 93 -4.45 -1.42 9.95
CA TYR A 93 -4.44 -1.02 11.35
C TYR A 93 -3.72 0.32 11.55
N VAL A 94 -4.07 1.02 12.63
CA VAL A 94 -3.16 1.93 13.32
C VAL A 94 -2.90 1.34 14.70
N LEU A 95 -1.63 1.07 15.01
CA LEU A 95 -1.25 0.36 16.22
C LEU A 95 0.19 0.70 16.63
N ALA A 96 0.54 0.40 17.88
CA ALA A 96 1.93 0.43 18.30
C ALA A 96 2.74 -0.66 17.56
N PRO A 97 3.99 -0.40 17.13
CA PRO A 97 4.79 -1.36 16.37
C PRO A 97 4.94 -2.75 17.02
N ALA A 98 4.90 -2.81 18.36
CA ALA A 98 4.99 -4.06 19.12
C ALA A 98 3.75 -4.95 18.97
N ASP A 99 2.60 -4.36 18.63
CA ASP A 99 1.32 -5.03 18.49
C ASP A 99 1.01 -5.42 17.03
N ALA A 100 1.93 -5.12 16.10
CA ALA A 100 1.76 -5.46 14.70
C ALA A 100 1.54 -6.98 14.54
N PRO A 101 0.46 -7.41 13.87
CA PRO A 101 0.15 -8.81 13.69
C PRO A 101 1.24 -9.47 12.85
N LEU A 102 1.65 -10.67 13.26
CA LEU A 102 2.47 -11.54 12.43
C LEU A 102 1.59 -12.10 11.31
N PRO A 103 2.09 -12.22 10.08
CA PRO A 103 1.37 -12.91 9.02
C PRO A 103 1.17 -14.38 9.38
N ASP A 104 0.00 -14.91 9.07
CA ASP A 104 -0.25 -16.35 9.17
C ASP A 104 0.69 -17.09 8.20
N ALA A 105 1.16 -18.27 8.60
CA ALA A 105 1.92 -19.13 7.70
C ALA A 105 0.98 -19.55 6.56
N ASN A 106 1.07 -18.90 5.40
CA ASN A 106 0.21 -19.20 4.27
C ASN A 106 0.69 -20.52 3.61
N PRO A 107 -0.06 -21.63 3.74
CA PRO A 107 0.33 -22.93 3.18
C PRO A 107 0.09 -23.03 1.67
N ASP A 108 -0.67 -22.08 1.08
CA ASP A 108 -1.02 -22.08 -0.34
C ASP A 108 0.03 -21.38 -1.22
N LEU A 109 0.96 -20.65 -0.60
CA LEU A 109 2.16 -20.14 -1.26
C LEU A 109 3.22 -21.24 -1.32
N ASN A 110 2.84 -22.39 -1.90
CA ASN A 110 3.77 -23.45 -2.23
C ASN A 110 4.66 -22.95 -3.36
N SER A 111 5.89 -22.65 -2.96
CA SER A 111 7.00 -22.25 -3.80
C SER A 111 7.22 -23.27 -4.94
N GLU A 112 6.70 -23.00 -6.14
CA GLU A 112 7.22 -23.68 -7.34
C GLU A 112 8.70 -23.32 -7.59
N SER A 113 9.18 -22.24 -6.95
CA SER A 113 10.58 -21.86 -6.85
C SER A 113 11.03 -22.00 -5.39
N GLY A 114 11.60 -23.14 -4.99
CA GLY A 114 11.92 -23.58 -3.61
C GLY A 114 12.76 -22.69 -2.67
N SER A 115 12.55 -21.38 -2.67
CA SER A 115 12.89 -20.44 -1.61
C SER A 115 11.58 -20.09 -0.92
N GLY A 116 11.41 -20.46 0.35
CA GLY A 116 10.23 -20.06 1.11
C GLY A 116 10.03 -18.55 0.97
N SER A 117 8.92 -18.13 0.35
CA SER A 117 8.71 -16.74 -0.03
C SER A 117 8.68 -15.88 1.24
N ARG A 118 9.77 -15.13 1.44
CA ARG A 118 9.94 -14.22 2.57
C ARG A 118 9.25 -12.89 2.27
N TRP A 119 8.77 -12.24 3.33
CA TRP A 119 8.07 -10.98 3.24
C TRP A 119 9.06 -9.83 2.97
N LEU A 120 8.69 -8.89 2.10
CA LEU A 120 9.41 -7.62 1.97
C LEU A 120 8.82 -6.59 2.93
N ALA A 121 9.67 -5.96 3.74
CA ALA A 121 9.29 -4.84 4.59
C ALA A 121 9.30 -3.52 3.78
N VAL A 122 8.23 -2.73 3.83
CA VAL A 122 8.08 -1.50 3.03
C VAL A 122 7.54 -0.34 3.86
N GLY A 123 8.09 0.85 3.67
CA GLY A 123 7.58 2.10 4.23
C GLY A 123 8.32 2.62 5.46
N SER A 124 8.06 3.88 5.80
CA SER A 124 8.83 4.65 6.79
C SER A 124 8.78 4.10 8.21
N GLY A 125 7.74 3.34 8.56
CA GLY A 125 7.61 2.72 9.88
C GLY A 125 8.76 1.77 10.19
N TRP A 126 9.30 1.09 9.17
CA TRP A 126 10.46 0.20 9.30
C TRP A 126 11.78 0.93 9.56
N ARG A 127 11.88 2.22 9.23
CA ARG A 127 13.00 3.07 9.63
C ARG A 127 12.79 3.63 11.03
N GLU A 128 11.62 4.23 11.27
CA GLU A 128 11.33 4.97 12.50
C GLU A 128 11.31 4.03 13.72
N TYR A 129 10.74 2.84 13.56
CA TYR A 129 10.56 1.85 14.64
C TYR A 129 11.40 0.59 14.41
N ALA A 130 12.56 0.74 13.78
CA ALA A 130 13.48 -0.35 13.43
C ALA A 130 13.86 -1.22 14.65
N ASN A 131 14.06 -0.60 15.82
CA ASN A 131 14.41 -1.27 17.07
C ASN A 131 13.32 -2.24 17.57
N VAL A 132 12.07 -2.06 17.16
CA VAL A 132 10.94 -2.94 17.53
C VAL A 132 10.60 -3.88 16.39
N LEU A 133 10.46 -3.35 15.17
CA LEU A 133 10.00 -4.13 14.02
C LEU A 133 11.06 -5.11 13.51
N GLN A 134 12.34 -4.71 13.40
CA GLN A 134 13.35 -5.59 12.82
C GLN A 134 13.58 -6.87 13.65
N PRO A 135 13.74 -6.82 14.99
CA PRO A 135 13.91 -8.06 15.76
C PRO A 135 12.67 -8.95 15.71
N ARG A 136 11.47 -8.35 15.79
CA ARG A 136 10.20 -9.07 15.82
C ARG A 136 9.91 -9.82 14.51
N PHE A 137 10.28 -9.24 13.37
CA PHE A 137 10.03 -9.81 12.04
C PHE A 137 11.29 -10.41 11.38
N SER A 138 12.39 -10.54 12.13
CA SER A 138 13.70 -11.00 11.61
C SER A 138 13.69 -12.37 10.95
N SER A 139 12.77 -13.27 11.34
CA SER A 139 12.61 -14.58 10.72
C SER A 139 11.75 -14.57 9.44
N LEU A 140 11.02 -13.47 9.20
CA LEU A 140 10.03 -13.33 8.13
C LEU A 140 10.52 -12.42 6.99
N THR A 141 11.37 -11.43 7.30
CA THR A 141 11.81 -10.41 6.34
C THR A 141 13.32 -10.45 6.10
N ASP A 142 13.74 -10.41 4.83
CA ASP A 142 15.16 -10.36 4.44
C ASP A 142 15.63 -8.99 3.97
N ALA A 143 14.70 -8.18 3.50
CA ALA A 143 14.97 -6.89 2.89
C ALA A 143 13.93 -5.88 3.35
N CYS A 144 14.33 -4.60 3.32
CA CYS A 144 13.52 -3.50 3.77
C CYS A 144 13.68 -2.30 2.81
N GLN A 145 12.57 -1.83 2.27
CA GLN A 145 12.47 -0.62 1.44
C GLN A 145 11.77 0.50 2.22
N ALA A 146 12.46 1.07 3.21
CA ALA A 146 11.86 2.05 4.12
C ALA A 146 11.72 3.47 3.53
N ASP A 147 12.32 3.72 2.36
CA ASP A 147 12.23 5.01 1.63
C ASP A 147 11.12 5.05 0.58
N TYR A 148 10.38 3.96 0.39
CA TYR A 148 9.28 3.97 -0.56
C TYR A 148 8.21 4.97 -0.13
N LEU A 149 7.77 5.75 -1.12
CA LEU A 149 6.70 6.74 -0.99
C LEU A 149 5.59 6.37 -1.97
N PRO A 150 4.32 6.56 -1.61
CA PRO A 150 3.20 6.23 -2.49
C PRO A 150 3.30 7.01 -3.80
N HIS A 151 3.31 6.29 -4.92
CA HIS A 151 3.41 6.86 -6.25
C HIS A 151 2.06 6.82 -6.98
N ALA A 152 1.75 7.88 -7.74
CA ALA A 152 0.47 8.02 -8.44
C ALA A 152 0.25 6.94 -9.52
N GLU A 153 1.33 6.41 -10.09
CA GLU A 153 1.30 5.31 -11.05
C GLU A 153 0.62 4.06 -10.48
N TYR A 154 1.05 3.61 -9.30
CA TYR A 154 0.50 2.43 -8.65
C TYR A 154 -0.90 2.68 -8.07
N ILE A 155 -1.23 3.93 -7.73
CA ILE A 155 -2.60 4.33 -7.41
C ILE A 155 -3.50 4.16 -8.64
N ALA A 156 -3.07 4.66 -9.80
CA ALA A 156 -3.84 4.54 -11.04
C ALA A 156 -3.99 3.07 -11.48
N GLU A 157 -2.93 2.27 -11.32
CA GLU A 157 -2.95 0.84 -11.61
C GLU A 157 -3.96 0.09 -10.74
N LEU A 158 -3.90 0.27 -9.41
CA LEU A 158 -4.84 -0.36 -8.48
C LEU A 158 -6.28 0.12 -8.67
N ALA A 159 -6.47 1.38 -9.07
CA ALA A 159 -7.81 1.89 -9.34
C ALA A 159 -8.51 1.15 -10.48
N LEU A 160 -7.76 0.59 -11.45
CA LEU A 160 -8.32 -0.15 -12.56
C LEU A 160 -8.83 -1.54 -12.18
N THR A 161 -8.33 -2.13 -11.09
CA THR A 161 -8.65 -3.53 -10.73
C THR A 161 -10.09 -3.71 -10.22
N GLY A 162 -10.71 -2.62 -9.73
CA GLY A 162 -12.10 -2.60 -9.30
C GLY A 162 -13.01 -1.72 -10.17
N TRP A 163 -12.52 -1.24 -11.32
CA TRP A 163 -13.25 -0.34 -12.20
C TRP A 163 -13.94 -1.10 -13.33
N GLU A 164 -15.25 -1.29 -13.22
CA GLU A 164 -16.11 -1.75 -14.31
C GLU A 164 -16.67 -0.52 -15.05
N ARG A 165 -16.50 -0.47 -16.38
CA ARG A 165 -16.96 0.63 -17.23
C ARG A 165 -18.45 0.57 -17.54
#